data_AF-A0A0G0KEA5-F1
#
_entry.id   AF-A0A0G0KEA5-F1
#
_cell.length_a   1.000
_cell.length_b   1.000
_cell.length_c   1.000
_cell.angle_alpha   90.00
_cell.angle_beta   90.00
_cell.angle_gamma   90.00
#
_symmetry.space_group_name_H-M   'P 1'
#
loop_
_entity.id
_entity.type
_entity.pdbx_description
1 polymer ?
#
loop_
_entity_poly.entity_id
_entity_poly.type
_entity_poly.pdbx_seq_one_letter_code
_entity_poly.pdbx_strand_id
1 'polypeptide(L)'
;MEQIDNEKNVPRPEDIEAAMLLIKEHPLLRDDLLTKQVLERGIGGHGKPVNIDEFVETRGAFLELEQLKDRLQTIKNGNPNVYEAAVVHSVRPDTEKSWVN
;
A
#
# COMPACT_ATOMS: atom_id res chain seq x y z
N MET A 1 16.54 -19.91 19.95
CA MET A 1 16.63 -18.53 19.45
C MET A 1 17.59 -18.58 18.28
N GLU A 2 17.07 -18.56 17.06
CA GLU A 2 17.92 -18.46 15.86
C GLU A 2 18.61 -17.09 15.88
N GLN A 3 19.94 -17.12 15.86
CA GLN A 3 20.74 -15.95 15.56
C GLN A 3 20.51 -15.62 14.08
N ILE A 4 19.81 -14.53 13.83
CA ILE A 4 19.72 -13.96 12.49
C ILE A 4 21.07 -13.27 12.28
N ASP A 5 21.95 -13.91 11.53
CA ASP A 5 23.23 -13.35 11.13
C ASP A 5 22.99 -12.02 10.41
N ASN A 6 23.48 -10.94 11.02
CA ASN A 6 23.32 -9.56 10.57
C ASN A 6 24.35 -9.18 9.49
N GLU A 7 25.05 -10.15 8.91
CA GLU A 7 26.05 -9.93 7.88
C GLU A 7 25.38 -9.96 6.50
N LYS A 8 25.13 -8.73 6.01
CA LYS A 8 24.67 -8.33 4.68
C LYS A 8 23.15 -8.28 4.48
N ASN A 9 22.53 -7.27 5.10
CA ASN A 9 21.27 -6.68 4.62
C ASN A 9 21.42 -5.94 3.27
N VAL A 10 22.51 -6.18 2.54
CA VAL A 10 22.70 -5.60 1.21
C VAL A 10 21.86 -6.43 0.24
N PRO A 11 20.90 -5.82 -0.46
CA PRO A 11 20.07 -6.51 -1.44
C PRO A 11 20.93 -7.20 -2.50
N ARG A 12 20.57 -8.41 -2.89
CA ARG A 12 21.26 -9.07 -4.00
C ARG A 12 20.79 -8.44 -5.32
N PRO A 13 21.63 -8.43 -6.36
CA PRO A 13 21.25 -7.87 -7.67
C PRO A 13 19.94 -8.45 -8.21
N GLU A 14 19.69 -9.75 -8.01
CA GLU A 14 18.48 -10.43 -8.49
C GLU A 14 17.21 -9.92 -7.78
N ASP A 15 17.31 -9.65 -6.47
CA ASP A 15 16.20 -9.09 -5.68
C ASP A 15 15.88 -7.66 -6.15
N ILE A 16 16.92 -6.88 -6.48
CA ILE A 16 16.75 -5.53 -7.04
C ILE A 16 16.10 -5.61 -8.42
N GLU A 17 16.52 -6.53 -9.29
CA GLU A 17 15.96 -6.68 -10.64
C GLU A 17 14.47 -7.05 -10.60
N ALA A 18 14.08 -8.01 -9.75
CA ALA A 18 12.69 -8.41 -9.56
C ALA A 18 11.83 -7.22 -9.08
N ALA A 19 12.31 -6.52 -8.06
CA ALA A 19 11.65 -5.34 -7.52
C ALA A 19 11.52 -4.20 -8.54
N MET A 20 12.52 -4.02 -9.39
CA MET A 20 12.49 -3.02 -10.47
C MET A 20 11.47 -3.36 -11.57
N LEU A 21 11.13 -4.63 -11.78
CA LEU A 21 10.03 -5.01 -12.67
C LEU A 21 8.69 -4.58 -12.07
N LEU A 22 8.45 -4.87 -10.79
CA LEU A 22 7.23 -4.43 -10.09
C LEU A 22 7.08 -2.90 -10.09
N ILE A 23 8.17 -2.16 -9.88
CA ILE A 23 8.15 -0.70 -9.90
C ILE A 23 7.80 -0.14 -11.29
N LYS A 24 8.18 -0.82 -12.37
CA LYS A 24 7.79 -0.41 -13.73
C LYS A 24 6.29 -0.57 -13.97
N GLU A 25 5.66 -1.53 -13.30
CA GLU A 25 4.23 -1.81 -13.41
C GLU A 25 3.38 -0.87 -12.54
N HIS A 26 3.94 -0.32 -11.46
CA HIS A 26 3.25 0.61 -10.55
C HIS A 26 3.83 2.04 -10.61
N PRO A 27 3.20 2.99 -11.32
CA PRO A 27 3.69 4.36 -11.47
C PRO A 27 3.95 5.09 -10.14
N LEU A 28 3.19 4.76 -9.09
CA LEU A 28 3.30 5.39 -7.78
C LEU A 28 4.60 5.04 -7.04
N LEU A 29 5.18 3.87 -7.34
CA LEU A 29 6.43 3.42 -6.71
C LEU A 29 7.66 4.05 -7.32
N ARG A 30 7.58 4.50 -8.58
CA ARG A 30 8.71 5.09 -9.32
C ARG A 30 9.33 6.29 -8.60
N ASP A 31 8.49 7.11 -7.97
CA ASP A 31 8.90 8.33 -7.29
C ASP A 31 8.86 8.21 -5.75
N ASP A 32 8.51 7.04 -5.22
CA ASP A 32 8.43 6.82 -3.78
C ASP A 32 9.83 6.77 -3.13
N LEU A 33 10.10 7.73 -2.25
CA LEU A 33 11.41 7.87 -1.58
C LEU A 33 11.73 6.66 -0.70
N LEU A 34 10.73 6.09 -0.04
CA LEU A 34 10.93 4.94 0.85
C LEU A 34 11.29 3.69 0.05
N THR A 35 10.63 3.46 -1.10
CA THR A 35 10.97 2.38 -2.04
C THR A 35 12.41 2.50 -2.52
N LYS A 36 12.86 3.69 -2.91
CA LYS A 36 14.27 3.92 -3.29
C LYS A 36 15.25 3.57 -2.17
N GLN A 37 14.95 4.00 -0.93
CA GLN A 37 15.78 3.69 0.23
C GLN A 37 15.86 2.19 0.54
N VAL A 38 14.73 1.49 0.42
CA VAL A 38 14.67 0.04 0.65
C VAL A 38 15.46 -0.71 -0.43
N LEU A 39 15.37 -0.32 -1.70
CA LEU A 39 16.16 -0.92 -2.77
C LEU A 39 17.68 -0.72 -2.59
N GLU A 40 18.09 0.46 -2.11
CA GLU A 40 19.51 0.76 -1.91
C GLU A 40 20.11 0.03 -0.70
N ARG A 41 19.33 -0.13 0.37
CA ARG A 41 19.87 -0.50 1.69
C ARG A 41 19.31 -1.81 2.24
N GLY A 42 18.26 -2.36 1.65
CA GLY A 42 17.51 -3.50 2.18
C GLY A 42 16.82 -3.21 3.51
N ILE A 43 16.69 -1.94 3.90
CA ILE A 43 16.24 -1.51 5.23
C ILE A 43 14.97 -0.66 5.10
N GLY A 44 13.91 -1.07 5.80
CA GLY A 44 12.64 -0.34 5.88
C GLY A 44 12.69 0.88 6.82
N GLY A 45 11.58 1.62 6.89
CA GLY A 45 11.48 2.90 7.62
C GLY A 45 11.78 2.83 9.13
N HIS A 46 11.74 1.64 9.74
CA HIS A 46 12.08 1.42 11.15
C HIS A 46 13.53 0.97 11.37
N GLY A 47 14.39 1.03 10.36
CA GLY A 47 15.79 0.61 10.48
C GLY A 47 15.97 -0.91 10.50
N LYS A 48 14.91 -1.68 10.20
CA LYS A 48 14.95 -3.14 10.15
C LYS A 48 15.10 -3.63 8.71
N PRO A 49 15.86 -4.71 8.47
CA PRO A 49 15.85 -5.35 7.18
C PRO A 49 14.45 -5.83 6.78
N VAL A 50 14.19 -5.80 5.48
CA VAL A 50 12.91 -6.21 4.89
C VAL A 50 13.17 -7.11 3.69
N ASN A 51 12.23 -8.03 3.43
CA ASN A 51 12.15 -8.68 2.13
C ASN A 51 11.71 -7.62 1.11
N ILE A 52 12.52 -7.39 0.08
CA ILE A 52 12.30 -6.31 -0.88
C ILE A 52 11.06 -6.57 -1.73
N ASP A 53 10.86 -7.80 -2.19
CA ASP A 53 9.73 -8.14 -3.06
C ASP A 53 8.42 -7.89 -2.31
N GLU A 54 8.30 -8.45 -1.10
CA GLU A 54 7.14 -8.23 -0.21
C GLU A 54 6.95 -6.75 0.13
N PHE A 55 8.05 -6.01 0.34
CA PHE A 55 7.99 -4.58 0.62
C PHE A 55 7.42 -3.80 -0.56
N VAL A 56 7.91 -4.03 -1.77
CA VAL A 56 7.51 -3.31 -2.99
C VAL A 56 6.06 -3.60 -3.33
N GLU A 57 5.63 -4.86 -3.26
CA GLU A 57 4.22 -5.24 -3.44
C GLU A 57 3.32 -4.55 -2.41
N THR A 58 3.68 -4.64 -1.13
CA THR A 58 2.90 -4.03 -0.04
C THR A 58 2.83 -2.52 -0.17
N ARG A 59 3.94 -1.88 -0.53
CA ARG A 59 4.02 -0.43 -0.71
C ARG A 59 3.17 0.03 -1.89
N GLY A 60 3.16 -0.73 -2.99
CA GLY A 60 2.33 -0.45 -4.15
C GLY A 60 0.85 -0.43 -3.79
N ALA A 61 0.37 -1.51 -3.18
CA ALA A 61 -1.01 -1.63 -2.71
C ALA A 61 -1.40 -0.51 -1.73
N PHE A 62 -0.49 -0.14 -0.82
CA PHE A 62 -0.72 0.95 0.12
C PHE A 62 -0.91 2.30 -0.60
N LEU A 63 -0.04 2.64 -1.56
CA LEU A 63 -0.11 3.91 -2.29
C LEU A 63 -1.40 4.01 -3.13
N GLU A 64 -1.82 2.91 -3.75
CA GLU A 64 -3.09 2.85 -4.48
C GLU A 64 -4.30 3.09 -3.56
N LEU A 65 -4.28 2.48 -2.37
CA LEU A 65 -5.32 2.67 -1.37
C LEU A 65 -5.41 4.13 -0.90
N GLU A 66 -4.28 4.78 -0.64
CA GLU A 66 -4.26 6.19 -0.21
C GLU A 66 -4.82 7.11 -1.30
N GLN A 67 -4.46 6.90 -2.58
CA GLN A 67 -5.05 7.66 -3.69
C GLN A 67 -6.55 7.45 -3.82
N LEU A 68 -7.04 6.22 -3.62
CA LEU A 68 -8.47 5.92 -3.64
C LEU A 68 -9.21 6.64 -2.51
N LYS A 69 -8.64 6.68 -1.30
CA LYS A 69 -9.22 7.41 -0.17
C LYS A 69 -9.35 8.90 -0.46
N ASP A 70 -8.30 9.52 -1.01
CA ASP A 70 -8.31 10.94 -1.36
C ASP A 70 -9.37 11.27 -2.43
N ARG A 71 -9.50 10.40 -3.44
CA ARG A 71 -10.54 10.54 -4.48
C ARG A 71 -11.94 10.40 -3.88
N LEU A 72 -12.16 9.43 -3.00
CA LEU A 72 -13.43 9.24 -2.30
C LEU A 72 -13.79 10.47 -1.44
N GLN A 73 -12.82 11.02 -0.71
CA GLN A 73 -13.02 12.22 0.10
C GLN A 73 -13.36 13.44 -0.76
N THR A 74 -12.70 13.58 -1.92
CA THR A 74 -13.01 14.63 -2.90
C THR A 74 -14.44 14.53 -3.42
N ILE A 75 -14.90 13.33 -3.76
CA ILE A 75 -16.29 13.08 -4.20
C ILE A 75 -17.27 13.40 -3.08
N LYS A 76 -16.99 12.94 -1.84
CA LYS A 76 -17.83 13.23 -0.67
C LYS A 76 -18.02 14.73 -0.47
N ASN A 77 -16.95 15.51 -0.63
CA ASN A 77 -16.97 16.96 -0.42
C ASN A 77 -17.64 17.71 -1.59
N GLY A 78 -17.50 17.23 -2.84
CA GLY A 78 -18.03 17.90 -4.03
C GLY A 78 -19.45 17.47 -4.44
N ASN A 79 -19.83 16.22 -4.16
CA ASN A 79 -21.13 15.66 -4.48
C ASN A 79 -21.51 14.55 -3.46
N PRO A 80 -21.98 14.94 -2.27
CA PRO A 80 -22.28 13.99 -1.19
C PRO A 80 -23.35 12.96 -1.58
N ASN A 81 -24.30 13.31 -2.44
CA ASN A 81 -25.35 12.39 -2.88
C ASN A 81 -24.79 11.22 -3.70
N VAL A 82 -23.79 11.47 -4.57
CA VAL A 82 -23.12 10.41 -5.33
C VAL A 82 -22.31 9.51 -4.41
N TYR A 83 -21.64 10.11 -3.42
CA TYR A 83 -20.90 9.35 -2.41
C TYR A 83 -21.82 8.43 -1.61
N GLU A 84 -22.95 8.95 -1.09
CA GLU A 84 -23.92 8.17 -0.34
C GLU A 84 -24.53 7.04 -1.18
N ALA A 85 -24.92 7.30 -2.43
CA ALA A 85 -25.46 6.26 -3.31
C ALA A 85 -24.47 5.09 -3.54
N ALA A 86 -23.17 5.38 -3.66
CA ALA A 86 -22.14 4.35 -3.82
C ALA A 86 -21.87 3.58 -2.51
N VAL A 87 -21.86 4.27 -1.36
CA VAL A 87 -21.55 3.67 -0.05
C VAL A 87 -22.73 2.89 0.52
N VAL A 88 -23.95 3.43 0.45
CA VAL A 88 -25.17 2.78 0.98
C VAL A 88 -25.46 1.47 0.25
N HIS A 89 -25.14 1.35 -1.04
CA HIS A 89 -25.23 0.08 -1.77
C HIS A 89 -24.10 -0.92 -1.47
N SER A 90 -23.07 -0.50 -0.75
CA SER A 90 -21.94 -1.35 -0.34
C SER A 90 -22.08 -1.89 1.10
N VAL A 91 -22.99 -1.31 1.90
CA VAL A 91 -23.40 -1.87 3.19
C VAL A 91 -24.46 -2.95 2.92
N ARG A 92 -24.28 -4.17 3.46
CA ARG A 92 -25.33 -5.19 3.36
C ARG A 92 -26.64 -4.61 3.91
N PRO A 93 -27.78 -4.77 3.22
CA PRO A 93 -29.08 -4.31 3.71
C PRO A 93 -29.45 -4.89 5.09
N ASP A 94 -28.79 -5.97 5.50
CA ASP A 94 -29.08 -6.76 6.70
C ASP A 94 -28.86 -6.01 8.04
N THR A 95 -28.27 -4.81 8.03
CA THR A 95 -28.10 -4.00 9.25
C THR A 95 -29.08 -2.85 9.40
N GLU A 96 -29.95 -2.61 8.41
CA GLU A 96 -30.89 -1.49 8.44
C GLU A 96 -32.34 -1.98 8.51
N LYS A 97 -32.72 -2.53 9.68
CA LYS A 97 -34.05 -2.40 10.32
C LYS A 97 -34.16 -3.29 11.56
N SER A 98 -34.31 -2.64 12.73
CA SER A 98 -35.29 -3.00 13.77
C SER A 98 -35.31 -1.95 14.89
N TRP A 99 -35.68 -0.72 14.57
CA TRP A 99 -36.27 0.22 15.55
C TRP A 99 -37.34 1.05 14.86
N VAL A 100 -38.43 0.39 14.47
CA VAL A 100 -39.73 1.06 14.29
C VAL A 100 -40.76 0.18 14.98
N ASN A 101 -41.36 0.78 16.03
CA ASN A 101 -42.37 0.33 16.98
C ASN A 101 -41.90 -0.54 18.15
#